data_AF-A0A9Q3HDM9-F1
#
_entry.id   AF-A0A9Q3HDM9-F1
#
_cell.length_a   1.000
_cell.length_b   1.000
_cell.length_c   1.000
_cell.angle_alpha   90.00
_cell.angle_beta   90.00
_cell.angle_gamma   90.00
#
_symmetry.space_group_name_H-M   'P 1'
#
loop_
_entity.id
_entity.type
_entity.pdbx_description
1 polymer ?
#
loop_
_entity_poly.entity_id
_entity_poly.type
_entity_poly.pdbx_seq_one_letter_code
_entity_poly.pdbx_strand_id
1 'polypeptide(L)'
;MWKRAWDTAAKCIDEAKEYNKQRWDKSHMEPDYKEGDQVLLIGKNEVEVKLTEEFSRKHPVFPVSLVKPYFQTEEDKFPSRRKNPTPPEIVEVEDSPGPVSKIITARKIRLNGKGQR
;
A
#
# COMPACT_ATOMS: atom_id res chain seq x y z
N MET A 1 -22.50 15.74 40.80
CA MET A 1 -22.54 14.27 40.58
C MET A 1 -21.82 13.84 39.30
N TRP A 2 -21.96 14.58 38.19
CA TRP A 2 -21.40 14.23 36.87
C TRP A 2 -19.89 14.45 36.70
N LYS A 3 -19.31 15.39 37.46
CA LYS A 3 -17.88 15.71 37.38
C LYS A 3 -16.98 14.53 37.73
N ARG A 4 -17.33 13.81 38.80
CA ARG A 4 -16.63 12.57 39.21
C ARG A 4 -16.70 11.49 38.13
N ALA A 5 -17.87 11.29 37.52
CA ALA A 5 -18.03 10.31 36.45
C ALA A 5 -17.17 10.67 35.23
N TRP A 6 -17.08 11.95 34.88
CA TRP A 6 -16.22 12.42 33.80
C TRP A 6 -14.73 12.25 34.12
N ASP A 7 -14.31 12.61 35.33
CA ASP A 7 -12.93 12.43 35.80
C ASP A 7 -12.52 10.94 35.80
N THR A 8 -13.43 10.04 36.20
CA THR A 8 -13.20 8.60 36.14
C THR A 8 -13.09 8.10 34.70
N ALA A 9 -13.97 8.55 33.80
CA ALA A 9 -13.91 8.19 32.40
C ALA A 9 -12.61 8.66 31.73
N ALA A 10 -12.15 9.87 32.04
CA ALA A 10 -10.88 10.41 31.54
C ALA A 10 -9.69 9.54 32.00
N LYS A 11 -9.63 9.18 33.28
CA LYS A 11 -8.60 8.28 33.81
C LYS A 11 -8.58 6.91 33.11
N CYS A 12 -9.76 6.31 32.90
CA CYS A 12 -9.83 5.02 32.20
C CYS A 12 -9.27 5.09 30.76
N ILE A 13 -9.46 6.21 30.07
CA ILE A 13 -8.91 6.42 28.72
C ILE A 13 -7.39 6.54 28.76
N ASP A 14 -6.85 7.28 29.72
CA ASP A 14 -5.41 7.48 29.85
C ASP A 14 -4.70 6.18 30.26
N GLU A 15 -5.26 5.42 31.21
CA GLU A 15 -4.77 4.10 31.60
C GLU A 15 -4.78 3.12 30.43
N ALA A 16 -5.84 3.13 29.60
CA ALA A 16 -5.93 2.28 28.41
C ALA A 16 -4.88 2.65 27.34
N LYS A 17 -4.62 3.95 27.13
CA LYS A 17 -3.55 4.42 26.23
C LYS A 17 -2.18 3.97 26.72
N GLU A 18 -1.92 4.12 28.02
CA GLU A 18 -0.65 3.76 28.63
C GLU A 18 -0.41 2.25 28.62
N TYR A 19 -1.44 1.45 28.91
CA TYR A 19 -1.40 -0.01 28.76
C TYR A 19 -1.05 -0.43 27.33
N ASN A 20 -1.74 0.17 26.34
CA ASN A 20 -1.48 -0.13 24.93
C ASN A 20 -0.07 0.27 24.51
N LYS A 21 0.42 1.44 24.97
CA LYS A 21 1.79 1.89 24.71
C LYS A 21 2.82 0.94 25.30
N GLN A 22 2.68 0.57 26.58
CA GLN A 22 3.61 -0.37 27.24
C GLN A 22 3.61 -1.75 26.57
N ARG A 23 2.44 -2.24 26.16
CA ARG A 23 2.33 -3.51 25.41
C ARG A 23 2.98 -3.42 24.03
N TRP A 24 2.79 -2.29 23.34
CA TRP A 24 3.41 -2.01 22.06
C TRP A 24 4.93 -1.99 22.19
N ASP A 25 5.46 -1.15 23.08
CA ASP A 25 6.89 -0.99 23.33
C ASP A 25 7.55 -2.31 23.77
N LYS A 26 6.86 -3.15 24.57
CA LYS A 26 7.36 -4.46 25.00
C LYS A 26 7.43 -5.49 23.86
N SER A 27 6.52 -5.42 22.89
CA SER A 27 6.44 -6.39 21.79
C SER A 27 7.12 -5.93 20.51
N HIS A 28 7.31 -4.62 20.35
CA HIS A 28 7.99 -4.00 19.21
C HIS A 28 9.41 -3.65 19.61
N MET A 29 10.33 -4.59 19.36
CA MET A 29 11.73 -4.20 19.16
C MET A 29 11.84 -3.62 17.75
N GLU A 30 12.25 -2.36 17.68
CA GLU A 30 12.67 -1.76 16.43
C GLU A 30 13.87 -2.60 15.91
N PRO A 31 13.82 -3.09 14.66
CA PRO A 31 14.91 -3.88 14.10
C PRO A 31 16.20 -3.04 14.12
N ASP A 32 17.26 -3.62 14.67
CA ASP A 32 18.58 -2.99 14.76
C ASP A 32 19.25 -3.05 13.38
N TYR A 33 19.20 -1.94 12.63
CA TYR A 33 19.85 -1.81 11.34
C TYR A 33 21.32 -1.42 11.54
N LYS A 34 22.24 -2.17 10.92
CA LYS A 34 23.68 -1.87 10.99
C LYS A 34 24.19 -1.33 9.67
N GLU A 35 25.19 -0.45 9.75
CA GLU A 35 25.93 0.01 8.56
C GLU A 35 26.52 -1.21 7.83
N GLY A 36 25.97 -1.54 6.66
CA GLY A 36 26.30 -2.76 5.90
C GLY A 36 25.11 -3.63 5.51
N ASP A 37 23.92 -3.40 6.09
CA ASP A 37 22.70 -4.08 5.66
C ASP A 37 22.32 -3.65 4.22
N GLN A 38 22.05 -4.65 3.36
CA GLN A 38 21.74 -4.40 1.94
C GLN A 38 20.30 -3.90 1.78
N VAL A 39 20.16 -2.60 1.55
CA VAL A 39 18.89 -1.97 1.20
C VAL A 39 18.94 -1.54 -0.27
N LEU A 40 17.95 -1.94 -1.08
CA LEU A 40 17.92 -1.58 -2.50
C LEU A 40 17.26 -0.21 -2.65
N LEU A 41 17.95 0.78 -3.21
CA LEU A 41 17.33 2.06 -3.58
C LEU A 41 16.70 1.94 -4.97
N ILE A 42 15.37 2.04 -5.05
CA ILE A 42 14.63 1.95 -6.33
C ILE A 42 14.45 3.35 -6.95
N GLY A 43 14.46 4.42 -6.14
CA GLY A 43 14.23 5.79 -6.62
C GLY A 43 14.80 6.85 -5.69
N LYS A 44 14.54 8.12 -6.02
CA LYS A 44 15.10 9.28 -5.28
C LYS A 44 14.71 9.29 -3.80
N ASN A 45 13.54 8.73 -3.45
CA ASN A 45 13.02 8.56 -2.09
C ASN A 45 12.37 7.17 -1.85
N GLU A 46 12.70 6.15 -2.65
CA GLU A 46 12.09 4.81 -2.53
C GLU A 46 13.14 3.76 -2.20
N VAL A 47 12.84 2.93 -1.20
CA VAL A 47 13.73 1.93 -0.62
C VAL A 47 13.03 0.57 -0.61
N GLU A 48 13.58 -0.40 -1.33
CA GLU A 48 13.21 -1.81 -1.25
C GLU A 48 14.00 -2.46 -0.10
N VAL A 49 13.27 -2.93 0.90
CA VAL A 49 13.86 -3.72 1.99
C VAL A 49 13.69 -5.20 1.61
N LYS A 50 14.80 -5.87 1.28
CA LYS A 50 14.80 -7.33 1.14
C LYS A 50 14.75 -7.94 2.54
N LEU A 51 13.54 -8.28 2.97
CA LEU A 51 13.31 -8.93 4.25
C LEU A 51 14.03 -10.28 4.28
N THR A 52 14.80 -10.55 5.35
CA THR A 52 15.42 -11.86 5.57
C THR A 52 14.35 -12.94 5.81
N GLU A 53 14.71 -14.22 5.73
CA GLU A 53 13.78 -15.36 5.75
C GLU A 53 12.80 -15.33 6.94
N GLU A 54 13.25 -14.86 8.11
CA GLU A 54 12.43 -14.72 9.32
C GLU A 54 11.32 -13.66 9.20
N PHE A 55 11.56 -12.58 8.45
CA PHE A 55 10.60 -11.49 8.24
C PHE A 55 9.74 -11.69 6.99
N SER A 56 10.12 -12.60 6.08
CA SER A 56 9.33 -12.94 4.87
C SER A 56 7.94 -13.51 5.17
N ARG A 57 7.79 -14.17 6.33
CA ARG A 57 6.52 -14.80 6.77
C ARG A 57 5.59 -13.85 7.50
N LYS A 58 6.04 -12.63 7.82
CA LYS A 58 5.21 -11.62 8.48
C LYS A 58 4.61 -10.71 7.42
N HIS A 59 3.28 -10.61 7.38
CA HIS A 59 2.63 -9.60 6.55
C HIS A 59 3.10 -8.21 7.02
N PRO A 60 3.58 -7.34 6.11
CA PRO A 60 3.93 -5.98 6.48
C PRO A 60 2.67 -5.27 6.99
N VAL A 61 2.66 -4.92 8.28
CA VAL A 61 1.57 -4.17 8.91
C VAL A 61 2.01 -2.72 8.98
N PHE A 62 1.42 -1.88 8.12
CA PHE A 62 1.63 -0.45 8.21
C PHE A 62 0.69 0.13 9.28
N PRO A 63 1.21 0.93 10.23
CA PRO A 63 0.36 1.66 11.16
C PRO A 63 -0.63 2.52 10.38
N VAL A 64 -1.92 2.43 10.72
CA VAL A 64 -2.98 3.22 10.08
C VAL A 64 -2.73 4.72 10.23
N SER A 65 -1.95 5.15 11.24
CA SER A 65 -1.50 6.53 11.41
C SER A 65 -0.55 7.03 10.31
N LEU A 66 0.13 6.14 9.58
CA LEU A 66 0.96 6.50 8.43
C LEU A 66 0.15 6.62 7.13
N VAL A 67 -1.09 6.13 7.12
CA VAL A 67 -1.99 6.27 5.97
C VAL A 67 -2.50 7.70 5.95
N LYS A 68 -2.04 8.48 4.98
CA LYS A 68 -2.57 9.82 4.75
C LYS A 68 -4.04 9.70 4.37
N PRO A 69 -4.96 10.39 5.07
CA PRO A 69 -6.36 10.43 4.66
C PRO A 69 -6.45 11.02 3.26
N TYR A 70 -7.26 10.37 2.41
CA TYR A 70 -7.53 10.87 1.07
C TYR A 70 -8.43 12.10 1.18
N PHE A 71 -8.03 13.19 0.54
CA PHE A 71 -8.86 14.37 0.34
C PHE A 71 -9.11 14.54 -1.15
N GLN A 72 -10.36 14.85 -1.52
CA GLN A 72 -10.67 15.22 -2.88
C GLN A 72 -9.85 16.46 -3.25
N THR A 73 -9.30 16.46 -4.46
CA THR A 73 -8.45 17.57 -4.90
C THR A 73 -9.31 18.79 -5.18
N GLU A 74 -9.07 19.88 -4.48
CA GLU A 74 -9.67 21.17 -4.83
C GLU A 74 -8.87 21.84 -5.94
N GLU A 75 -9.52 22.09 -7.07
CA GLU A 75 -8.90 22.64 -8.28
C GLU A 75 -8.42 24.08 -8.06
N ASP A 76 -9.18 24.87 -7.29
CA ASP A 76 -8.87 26.28 -6.99
C ASP A 76 -7.56 26.46 -6.21
N LYS A 77 -7.24 25.48 -5.35
CA LYS A 77 -6.03 25.51 -4.51
C LYS A 77 -4.78 25.02 -5.25
N PHE A 78 -4.96 24.25 -6.33
CA PHE A 78 -3.85 23.64 -7.08
C PHE A 78 -4.07 23.75 -8.61
N PRO A 79 -4.09 24.98 -9.16
CA PRO A 79 -4.42 25.22 -10.57
C PRO A 79 -3.40 24.61 -11.55
N SER A 80 -2.15 24.43 -11.14
CA SER A 80 -1.08 23.86 -11.98
C SER A 80 -1.05 22.33 -12.03
N ARG A 81 -2.00 21.64 -11.37
CA ARG A 81 -2.03 20.17 -11.34
C ARG A 81 -2.52 19.65 -12.69
N ARG A 82 -1.71 18.79 -13.33
CA ARG A 82 -2.11 18.09 -14.56
C ARG A 82 -3.27 17.14 -14.24
N LYS A 83 -4.43 17.33 -14.88
CA LYS A 83 -5.53 16.36 -14.81
C LYS A 83 -5.06 15.08 -15.51
N ASN A 84 -5.16 13.94 -14.83
CA ASN A 84 -4.95 12.66 -15.51
C ASN A 84 -5.98 12.54 -16.63
N PRO A 85 -5.62 11.94 -17.78
CA PRO A 85 -6.60 11.70 -18.84
C PRO A 85 -7.76 10.90 -18.25
N THR A 86 -8.98 11.32 -18.57
CA THR A 86 -10.19 10.57 -18.19
C THR A 86 -10.03 9.13 -18.68
N PRO A 87 -10.28 8.11 -17.82
CA PRO A 87 -10.31 6.73 -18.28
C PRO A 87 -11.22 6.61 -19.50
N PRO A 88 -10.86 5.80 -20.51
CA PRO A 88 -11.74 5.58 -21.65
C PRO A 88 -13.09 5.05 -21.15
N GLU A 89 -14.17 5.61 -21.68
CA GLU A 89 -15.52 5.13 -21.43
C GLU A 89 -15.58 3.66 -21.86
N ILE A 90 -15.94 2.78 -20.93
CA ILE A 90 -16.09 1.35 -21.22
C ILE A 90 -17.35 1.24 -22.06
N VAL A 91 -17.18 1.18 -23.38
CA VAL A 91 -18.28 0.88 -24.28
C VAL A 91 -18.73 -0.54 -23.94
N GLU A 92 -20.00 -0.70 -23.55
CA GLU A 92 -20.63 -2.01 -23.48
C GLU A 92 -20.57 -2.59 -24.90
N VAL A 93 -19.64 -3.52 -25.12
CA VAL A 93 -19.57 -4.25 -26.38
C VAL A 93 -20.79 -5.15 -26.39
N GLU A 94 -21.82 -4.79 -27.15
CA GLU A 94 -22.85 -5.75 -27.51
C GLU A 94 -22.14 -6.98 -28.10
N ASP A 95 -22.37 -8.15 -27.49
CA ASP A 95 -21.85 -9.47 -27.88
C ASP A 95 -22.40 -9.92 -29.25
N SER A 96 -22.42 -9.04 -30.24
CA SER A 96 -22.64 -9.43 -31.62
C SER A 96 -21.39 -10.19 -32.08
N PRO A 97 -21.52 -11.44 -32.57
CA PRO A 97 -20.40 -12.19 -33.11
C PRO A 97 -19.98 -11.53 -34.42
N GLY A 98 -19.12 -10.52 -34.33
CA GLY A 98 -18.46 -9.93 -35.48
C GLY A 98 -17.64 -10.99 -36.22
N PRO A 99 -17.38 -10.81 -37.53
CA PRO A 99 -16.58 -11.75 -38.30
C PRO A 99 -15.18 -11.86 -37.71
N VAL A 100 -14.89 -13.01 -37.11
CA VAL A 100 -13.58 -13.30 -36.50
C VAL A 100 -12.53 -13.31 -37.60
N SER A 101 -11.72 -12.26 -37.65
CA SER A 101 -10.73 -12.11 -38.73
C SER A 101 -9.58 -13.11 -38.63
N LYS A 102 -9.17 -13.49 -37.40
CA LYS A 102 -8.08 -14.45 -37.16
C LYS A 102 -8.27 -15.21 -35.85
N ILE A 103 -8.23 -16.54 -35.91
CA ILE A 103 -8.17 -17.42 -34.74
C ILE A 103 -6.73 -17.90 -34.59
N ILE A 104 -6.09 -17.59 -33.47
CA ILE A 104 -4.74 -18.09 -33.16
C ILE A 104 -4.89 -19.51 -32.57
N THR A 105 -4.56 -20.52 -33.36
CA THR A 105 -4.69 -21.94 -32.96
C THR A 105 -3.59 -22.45 -32.04
N ALA A 106 -2.42 -21.79 -31.99
CA ALA A 106 -1.30 -22.22 -31.17
C ALA A 106 -0.67 -21.05 -30.40
N ARG A 107 -0.44 -21.26 -29.10
CA ARG A 107 0.25 -20.30 -28.23
C ARG A 107 1.74 -20.33 -28.56
N LYS A 108 2.28 -19.23 -29.11
CA LYS A 108 3.73 -19.08 -29.30
C LYS A 108 4.41 -18.83 -27.95
N ILE A 109 5.00 -19.88 -27.38
CA ILE A 109 5.76 -19.78 -26.12
C ILE A 109 7.20 -19.37 -26.47
N ARG A 110 7.67 -18.26 -25.87
CA ARG A 110 9.06 -17.84 -25.96
C ARG A 110 9.83 -18.41 -24.78
N LEU A 111 10.61 -19.46 -25.02
CA LEU A 111 11.68 -19.87 -24.11
C LEU A 111 12.97 -19.14 -24.52
N ASN A 112 13.57 -18.40 -23.57
CA ASN A 112 14.91 -17.82 -23.65
C ASN A 112 15.26 -17.01 -24.91
N GLY A 113 14.41 -16.05 -25.28
CA GLY A 113 14.82 -14.90 -26.12
C GLY A 113 15.26 -15.19 -27.56
N LYS A 114 15.25 -16.44 -28.02
CA LYS A 114 15.56 -16.80 -29.42
C LYS A 114 14.35 -17.48 -30.05
N GLY A 115 13.69 -16.80 -30.98
CA GLY A 115 12.58 -17.35 -31.72
C GLY A 115 13.06 -18.35 -32.76
N GLN A 116 12.51 -19.56 -32.76
CA GLN A 116 12.56 -20.48 -33.90
C GLN A 116 11.21 -20.48 -34.62
N ARG A 117 11.27 -20.71 -35.95
CA ARG A 117 10.15 -20.72 -36.90
C ARG A 117 9.28 -21.95 -36.73
#